data_AF-A0A7C5SNP8-F1
#
_entry.id   AF-A0A7C5SNP8-F1
#
_cell.length_a   1.000
_cell.length_b   1.000
_cell.length_c   1.000
_cell.angle_alpha   90.00
_cell.angle_beta   90.00
_cell.angle_gamma   90.00
#
_symmetry.space_group_name_H-M   'P 1'
#
loop_
_entity.id
_entity.type
_entity.pdbx_description
1 polymer ?
#
loop_
_entity_poly.entity_id
_entity_poly.type
_entity_poly.pdbx_seq_one_letter_code
_entity_poly.pdbx_strand_id
1 'polypeptide(L)'
;MKCEICGGVLVWDYENGEIVCSQCGVVQDKIFSSDIPGYDISTKNSRESRVGRQRVNSNRKPYSHRYKRLLKLYLTASRRVNSKPWLEVDYNKLFVTGRFVKTIISLSSKRARESIEKHNYWEDVNKGLKLLEAVNPALLARSERCKYALAYMVVKTVETGKMPSEEEVISVFNVSETSYRRLRSIVVNIQSHPALIQFKNT
;
A
#
# COMPACT_ATOMS: atom_id res chain seq x y z
N MET A 1 13.17 31.28 -2.57
CA MET A 1 12.96 30.28 -3.65
C MET A 1 12.29 29.05 -3.04
N LYS A 2 11.24 28.49 -3.64
CA LYS A 2 10.50 27.33 -3.09
C LYS A 2 10.68 26.11 -3.99
N CYS A 3 10.69 24.93 -3.39
CA CYS A 3 10.77 23.67 -4.11
C CYS A 3 9.55 23.49 -5.01
N GLU A 4 9.79 23.24 -6.30
CA GLU A 4 8.75 22.99 -7.30
C GLU A 4 7.89 21.74 -7.01
N ILE A 5 8.32 20.89 -6.06
CA ILE A 5 7.69 19.60 -5.79
C ILE A 5 6.80 19.64 -4.55
N CYS A 6 7.30 20.19 -3.44
CA CYS A 6 6.59 20.21 -2.16
C CYS A 6 6.34 21.62 -1.62
N GLY A 7 6.82 22.68 -2.28
CA GLY A 7 6.74 24.06 -1.80
C GLY A 7 7.71 24.40 -0.65
N GLY A 8 8.53 23.42 -0.23
CA GLY A 8 9.50 23.57 0.86
C GLY A 8 10.65 24.52 0.55
N VAL A 9 11.41 24.88 1.59
CA VAL A 9 12.57 25.76 1.47
C VAL A 9 13.71 25.03 0.75
N LEU A 10 14.44 25.76 -0.09
CA LEU A 10 15.66 25.28 -0.73
C LEU A 10 16.86 25.70 0.11
N VAL A 11 17.74 24.75 0.37
CA VAL A 11 18.95 24.91 1.18
C VAL A 11 20.13 24.47 0.34
N TRP A 12 21.27 25.14 0.49
CA TRP A 12 22.50 24.72 -0.14
C TRP A 12 23.16 23.61 0.69
N ASP A 13 23.38 22.47 0.05
CA ASP A 13 24.29 21.42 0.50
C ASP A 13 25.72 21.78 0.08
N TYR A 14 26.50 22.25 1.06
CA TYR A 14 27.89 22.66 0.87
C TYR A 14 28.83 21.50 0.56
N GLU A 15 28.53 20.29 1.03
CA GLU A 15 29.39 19.12 0.81
C GLU A 15 29.34 18.67 -0.65
N ASN A 16 28.14 18.68 -1.24
CA ASN A 16 27.91 18.22 -2.61
C ASN A 16 27.83 19.36 -3.63
N GLY A 17 27.78 20.61 -3.17
CA GLY A 17 27.64 21.77 -4.05
C GLY A 17 26.26 21.86 -4.70
N GLU A 18 25.20 21.40 -4.03
CA GLU A 18 23.86 21.23 -4.60
C GLU A 18 22.81 22.10 -3.89
N ILE A 19 21.83 22.63 -4.61
CA ILE A 19 20.65 23.26 -4.02
C ILE A 19 19.60 22.17 -3.82
N VAL A 20 19.33 21.81 -2.57
CA VAL A 20 18.47 20.70 -2.19
C VAL A 20 17.26 21.20 -1.41
N CYS A 21 16.09 20.60 -1.61
CA CYS A 21 14.92 20.92 -0.78
C CYS A 21 15.03 20.29 0.61
N SER A 22 14.98 21.11 1.66
CA SER A 22 15.09 20.64 3.05
C SER A 22 13.95 19.71 3.51
N GLN A 23 12.80 19.74 2.84
CA GLN A 23 11.65 18.91 3.20
C GLN A 23 11.58 17.58 2.46
N CYS A 24 12.15 17.48 1.25
CA CYS A 24 11.97 16.30 0.40
C CYS A 24 13.25 15.78 -0.24
N GLY A 25 14.40 16.40 0.01
CA GLY A 25 15.70 15.96 -0.50
C GLY A 25 15.88 16.10 -2.01
N VAL A 26 14.93 16.74 -2.71
CA VAL A 26 15.03 16.95 -4.16
C VAL A 26 16.12 17.97 -4.46
N VAL A 27 17.12 17.55 -5.23
CA VAL A 27 18.13 18.43 -5.83
C VAL A 27 17.47 19.24 -6.95
N GLN A 28 17.44 20.55 -6.79
CA GLN A 28 16.89 21.49 -7.78
C GLN A 28 17.96 21.99 -8.74
N ASP A 29 19.17 22.24 -8.23
CA ASP A 29 20.26 22.78 -9.03
C ASP A 29 21.62 22.37 -8.45
N LYS A 30 22.69 22.53 -9.24
CA LYS A 30 24.06 22.34 -8.79
C LYS A 30 24.79 23.68 -8.89
N ILE A 31 25.36 24.13 -7.77
CA ILE A 31 26.19 25.36 -7.72
C ILE A 31 27.56 25.09 -8.34
N PHE A 32 28.09 23.87 -8.19
CA PHE A 32 29.30 23.44 -8.88
C PHE A 32 28.96 22.50 -10.03
N SER A 33 29.13 23.02 -11.24
CA SER A 33 29.34 22.20 -12.43
C SER A 33 30.85 22.15 -12.68
N SER A 34 31.40 20.97 -12.92
CA SER A 34 32.74 20.81 -13.52
C SER A 34 32.86 21.45 -14.90
N ASP A 35 31.76 21.98 -15.44
CA ASP A 35 31.65 22.63 -16.75
C ASP A 35 31.59 24.16 -16.63
N ILE A 36 31.99 24.76 -15.50
CA ILE A 36 32.16 26.22 -15.38
C ILE A 36 33.30 26.64 -16.33
N PRO A 37 33.01 27.40 -17.40
CA PRO A 37 34.06 27.85 -18.31
C PRO A 37 34.94 28.85 -17.55
N GLY A 38 36.20 28.47 -17.30
CA GLY A 38 37.18 29.33 -16.63
C GLY A 38 37.82 28.74 -15.36
N TYR A 39 37.42 27.54 -14.93
CA TYR A 39 38.12 26.80 -13.87
C TYR A 39 39.07 25.74 -14.46
N ASP A 40 39.80 26.08 -15.52
CA ASP A 40 40.98 25.32 -15.95
C ASP A 40 42.20 25.85 -15.19
N ILE A 41 42.48 25.22 -14.06
CA ILE A 41 43.84 25.27 -13.51
C ILE A 41 44.71 24.46 -14.48
N SER A 42 45.52 25.20 -15.23
CA SER A 42 46.71 24.79 -15.99
C SER A 42 46.56 24.38 -17.48
N THR A 43 47.20 25.22 -18.30
CA THR A 43 48.01 24.84 -19.48
C THR A 43 47.33 24.25 -20.73
N LYS A 44 46.97 25.12 -21.68
CA LYS A 44 47.62 25.29 -23.00
C LYS A 44 46.64 25.80 -24.06
N ASN A 45 47.08 26.86 -24.73
CA ASN A 45 46.83 27.21 -26.13
C ASN A 45 45.37 27.28 -26.61
N SER A 46 44.86 28.50 -26.52
CA SER A 46 43.84 29.08 -27.37
C SER A 46 44.08 28.83 -28.86
N ARG A 47 43.07 28.27 -29.55
CA ARG A 47 42.56 28.67 -30.89
C ARG A 47 41.69 27.58 -31.56
N GLU A 48 40.74 26.96 -30.87
CA GLU A 48 39.81 26.05 -31.58
C GLU A 48 38.53 25.79 -30.79
N SER A 49 37.64 26.78 -30.68
CA SER A 49 36.29 26.53 -30.10
C SER A 49 35.29 27.61 -30.55
N ARG A 50 35.09 27.75 -31.86
CA ARG A 50 33.94 28.49 -32.44
C ARG A 50 32.88 27.56 -33.03
N VAL A 51 32.80 26.32 -32.57
CA VAL A 51 31.78 25.36 -33.00
C VAL A 51 31.10 24.81 -31.75
N GLY A 52 29.78 24.99 -31.67
CA GLY A 52 28.95 24.32 -30.68
C GLY A 52 28.38 25.22 -29.58
N ARG A 53 27.55 26.21 -29.94
CA ARG A 53 26.36 26.50 -29.12
C ARG A 53 25.38 25.31 -29.23
N GLN A 54 25.82 24.12 -28.82
CA GLN A 54 24.88 23.06 -28.53
C GLN A 54 24.22 23.45 -27.23
N ARG A 55 22.93 23.81 -27.34
CA ARG A 55 22.00 23.84 -26.22
C ARG A 55 22.24 22.57 -25.41
N VAL A 56 22.87 22.69 -24.23
CA VAL A 56 22.99 21.60 -23.27
C VAL A 56 21.59 21.39 -22.70
N ASN A 57 20.75 20.73 -23.47
CA ASN A 57 19.38 20.45 -23.15
C ASN A 57 19.11 19.00 -23.50
N SER A 58 19.76 18.04 -22.84
CA SER A 58 19.34 16.64 -22.95
C SER A 58 19.84 15.67 -21.88
N ASN A 59 20.23 16.10 -20.68
CA ASN A 59 20.56 15.14 -19.60
C ASN A 59 19.80 15.39 -18.30
N ARG A 60 18.53 15.83 -18.38
CA ARG A 60 17.58 15.61 -17.29
C ARG A 60 17.41 14.10 -17.15
N LYS A 61 18.20 13.49 -16.25
CA LYS A 61 18.23 12.05 -16.00
C LYS A 61 16.79 11.51 -15.92
N PRO A 62 16.44 10.41 -16.61
CA PRO A 62 15.09 9.82 -16.59
C PRO A 62 14.63 9.43 -15.17
N TYR A 63 15.59 9.28 -14.24
CA TYR A 63 15.35 9.08 -12.82
C TYR A 63 14.53 10.20 -12.16
N SER A 64 14.57 11.44 -12.68
CA SER A 64 13.81 12.54 -12.09
C SER A 64 12.30 12.29 -12.18
N HIS A 65 11.76 11.85 -13.32
CA HIS A 65 10.31 11.68 -13.47
C HIS A 65 9.75 10.53 -12.61
N ARG A 66 10.46 9.39 -12.57
CA ARG A 66 10.06 8.25 -11.73
C ARG A 66 10.13 8.60 -10.24
N TYR A 67 11.24 9.20 -9.81
CA TYR A 67 11.39 9.64 -8.42
C TYR A 67 10.33 10.68 -8.03
N LYS A 68 10.13 11.73 -8.85
CA LYS A 68 9.10 12.75 -8.63
C LYS A 68 7.71 12.12 -8.51
N ARG A 69 7.40 11.12 -9.34
CA ARG A 69 6.12 10.38 -9.26
C ARG A 69 5.99 9.58 -7.97
N LEU A 70 7.02 8.82 -7.58
CA LEU A 70 7.00 8.02 -6.35
C LEU A 70 6.93 8.88 -5.09
N LEU A 71 7.66 9.99 -5.06
CA LEU A 71 7.59 10.97 -3.98
C LEU A 71 6.19 11.59 -3.86
N LYS A 72 5.57 11.96 -4.98
CA LYS A 72 4.16 12.42 -4.98
C LYS A 72 3.21 11.35 -4.42
N LEU A 73 3.40 10.07 -4.79
CA LEU A 73 2.61 8.97 -4.25
C LEU A 73 2.80 8.82 -2.73
N TYR A 74 4.06 8.84 -2.26
CA TYR A 74 4.40 8.78 -0.84
C TYR A 74 3.72 9.91 -0.04
N LEU A 75 3.89 11.15 -0.47
CA LEU A 75 3.30 12.31 0.21
C LEU A 75 1.76 12.25 0.21
N THR A 76 1.17 11.79 -0.89
CA THR A 76 -0.29 11.61 -0.99
C THR A 76 -0.78 10.52 -0.05
N ALA A 77 -0.07 9.40 0.05
CA ALA A 77 -0.40 8.30 0.94
C ALA A 77 -0.28 8.71 2.41
N SER A 78 0.85 9.34 2.75
CA SER A 78 1.14 9.85 4.08
C SER A 78 0.06 10.82 4.54
N ARG A 79 -0.29 11.84 3.74
CA ARG A 79 -1.39 12.78 4.07
C ARG A 79 -2.73 12.10 4.34
N ARG A 80 -3.06 11.02 3.62
CA ARG A 80 -4.34 10.29 3.81
C ARG A 80 -4.41 9.54 5.14
N VAL A 81 -3.26 9.14 5.68
CA VAL A 81 -3.15 8.27 6.86
C VAL A 81 -2.63 9.02 8.10
N ASN A 82 -2.00 10.18 7.93
CA ASN A 82 -1.34 10.93 9.02
C ASN A 82 -2.25 11.20 10.24
N SER A 83 -3.54 11.46 10.01
CA SER A 83 -4.53 11.69 11.09
C SER A 83 -5.29 10.43 11.53
N LYS A 84 -4.95 9.26 11.01
CA LYS A 84 -5.71 8.01 11.16
C LYS A 84 -4.77 6.89 11.64
N PRO A 85 -4.44 6.83 12.93
CA PRO A 85 -3.49 5.85 13.48
C PRO A 85 -3.94 4.39 13.33
N TRP A 86 -5.22 4.15 13.05
CA TRP A 86 -5.77 2.81 12.79
C TRP A 86 -5.59 2.34 11.33
N LEU A 87 -4.94 3.12 10.46
CA LEU A 87 -4.61 2.78 9.09
C LEU A 87 -3.09 2.71 8.89
N GLU A 88 -2.66 1.80 8.02
CA GLU A 88 -1.27 1.63 7.63
C GLU A 88 -1.18 1.60 6.09
N VAL A 89 -0.08 2.14 5.55
CA VAL A 89 0.19 2.13 4.10
C VAL A 89 1.22 1.07 3.79
N ASP A 90 0.87 0.14 2.91
CA ASP A 90 1.81 -0.75 2.25
C ASP A 90 2.53 0.01 1.11
N TYR A 91 3.66 0.63 1.47
CA TYR A 91 4.47 1.39 0.52
C TYR A 91 5.10 0.51 -0.57
N ASN A 92 5.42 -0.74 -0.25
CA ASN A 92 6.00 -1.68 -1.22
C ASN A 92 5.01 -1.90 -2.36
N LYS A 93 3.76 -2.25 -2.02
CA LYS A 93 2.70 -2.43 -3.01
C LYS A 93 2.35 -1.13 -3.73
N LEU A 94 2.34 0.00 -3.03
CA LEU A 94 2.07 1.31 -3.61
C LEU A 94 3.11 1.70 -4.66
N PHE A 95 4.40 1.46 -4.40
CA PHE A 95 5.47 1.82 -5.33
C PHE A 95 5.60 0.86 -6.50
N VAL A 96 5.29 -0.44 -6.31
CA VAL A 96 5.24 -1.42 -7.41
C VAL A 96 4.07 -1.13 -8.35
N THR A 97 2.86 -0.96 -7.82
CA THR A 97 1.66 -0.76 -8.65
C THR A 97 1.50 0.67 -9.14
N GLY A 98 2.06 1.64 -8.42
CA GLY A 98 1.84 3.07 -8.64
C GLY A 98 0.39 3.52 -8.45
N ARG A 99 -0.45 2.68 -7.80
CA ARG A 99 -1.90 2.90 -7.62
C ARG A 99 -2.32 2.63 -6.18
N PHE A 100 -3.36 3.31 -5.72
CA PHE A 100 -3.91 3.16 -4.36
C PHE A 100 -4.90 1.98 -4.24
N VAL A 101 -4.61 0.83 -4.85
CA VAL A 101 -5.51 -0.34 -4.84
C VAL A 101 -5.09 -1.31 -3.76
N LYS A 102 -5.91 -1.45 -2.71
CA LYS A 102 -5.63 -2.34 -1.56
C LYS A 102 -4.24 -2.09 -0.95
N THR A 103 -3.79 -0.83 -0.92
CA THR A 103 -2.50 -0.40 -0.34
C THR A 103 -2.65 0.22 1.04
N ILE A 104 -3.82 0.79 1.34
CA ILE A 104 -4.15 1.29 2.68
C ILE A 104 -4.95 0.21 3.38
N ILE A 105 -4.44 -0.27 4.50
CA ILE A 105 -4.98 -1.40 5.24
C ILE A 105 -5.29 -0.93 6.66
N SER A 106 -6.42 -1.35 7.20
CA SER A 106 -6.71 -1.12 8.63
C SER A 106 -5.84 -2.02 9.50
N LEU A 107 -5.31 -1.49 10.59
CA LEU A 107 -4.52 -2.25 11.56
C LEU A 107 -5.28 -3.50 12.06
N SER A 108 -6.60 -3.39 12.24
CA SER A 108 -7.43 -4.52 12.65
C SER A 108 -7.43 -5.66 11.64
N SER A 109 -7.49 -5.36 10.35
CA SER A 109 -7.43 -6.39 9.29
C SER A 109 -6.04 -7.01 9.16
N LYS A 110 -4.98 -6.24 9.41
CA LYS A 110 -3.61 -6.77 9.47
C LYS A 110 -3.46 -7.78 10.61
N ARG A 111 -3.86 -7.38 11.83
CA ARG A 111 -3.91 -8.28 13.00
C ARG A 111 -4.75 -9.53 12.77
N ALA A 112 -5.89 -9.39 12.08
CA ALA A 112 -6.71 -10.55 11.74
C ALA A 112 -5.97 -11.55 10.84
N ARG A 113 -5.24 -11.08 9.81
CA ARG A 113 -4.44 -11.98 8.96
C ARG A 113 -3.33 -12.67 9.73
N GLU A 114 -2.58 -11.91 10.54
CA GLU A 114 -1.51 -12.45 11.39
C GLU A 114 -2.05 -13.51 12.37
N SER A 115 -3.23 -13.28 12.93
CA SER A 115 -3.89 -14.21 13.83
C SER A 115 -4.39 -15.47 13.13
N ILE A 116 -5.00 -15.34 11.94
CA ILE A 116 -5.41 -16.48 11.11
C ILE A 116 -4.22 -17.35 10.74
N GLU A 117 -3.09 -16.72 10.39
CA GLU A 117 -1.84 -17.41 10.07
C GLU A 117 -1.28 -18.13 11.30
N LYS A 118 -1.24 -17.47 12.46
CA LYS A 118 -0.79 -18.07 13.72
C LYS A 118 -1.60 -19.32 14.13
N HIS A 119 -2.90 -19.34 13.85
CA HIS A 119 -3.78 -20.46 14.18
C HIS A 119 -4.00 -21.44 13.01
N ASN A 120 -3.33 -21.24 11.87
CA ASN A 120 -3.47 -22.07 10.65
C ASN A 120 -4.91 -22.18 10.10
N TYR A 121 -5.76 -21.17 10.29
CA TYR A 121 -7.15 -21.20 9.79
C TYR A 121 -7.29 -20.85 8.30
N TRP A 122 -6.18 -20.66 7.57
CA TRP A 122 -6.23 -20.25 6.16
C TRP A 122 -6.94 -21.27 5.27
N GLU A 123 -6.80 -22.56 5.54
CA GLU A 123 -7.48 -23.62 4.77
C GLU A 123 -9.00 -23.49 4.90
N ASP A 124 -9.50 -23.38 6.14
CA ASP A 124 -10.92 -23.22 6.44
C ASP A 124 -11.46 -21.90 5.87
N VAL A 125 -10.74 -20.80 6.04
CA VAL A 125 -11.12 -19.51 5.47
C VAL A 125 -11.20 -19.58 3.95
N ASN A 126 -10.24 -20.20 3.28
CA ASN A 126 -10.23 -20.30 1.82
C ASN A 126 -11.35 -21.20 1.28
N LYS A 127 -11.62 -22.34 1.94
CA LYS A 127 -12.80 -23.16 1.64
C LYS A 127 -14.08 -22.33 1.79
N GLY A 128 -14.19 -21.56 2.86
CA GLY A 128 -15.38 -20.75 3.14
C GLY A 128 -15.58 -19.60 2.18
N LEU A 129 -14.50 -18.98 1.71
CA LEU A 129 -14.56 -17.95 0.68
C LEU A 129 -15.12 -18.52 -0.64
N LYS A 130 -14.68 -19.72 -1.04
CA LYS A 130 -15.22 -20.40 -2.24
C LYS A 130 -16.71 -20.72 -2.08
N LEU A 131 -17.12 -21.19 -0.91
CA LEU A 131 -18.53 -21.45 -0.61
C LEU A 131 -19.37 -20.16 -0.68
N LEU A 132 -18.89 -19.08 -0.06
CA LEU A 132 -19.57 -17.79 -0.08
C LEU A 132 -19.69 -17.22 -1.49
N GLU A 133 -18.67 -17.40 -2.34
CA GLU A 133 -18.69 -16.99 -3.73
C GLU A 133 -19.78 -17.72 -4.53
N ALA A 134 -19.94 -19.03 -4.29
CA ALA A 134 -20.96 -19.84 -4.94
C ALA A 134 -22.39 -19.51 -4.46
N VAL A 135 -22.57 -19.22 -3.16
CA VAL A 135 -23.90 -18.94 -2.60
C VAL A 135 -24.34 -17.50 -2.90
N ASN A 136 -23.52 -16.52 -2.54
CA ASN A 136 -23.84 -15.12 -2.74
C ASN A 136 -22.56 -14.26 -2.76
N PRO A 137 -22.07 -13.85 -3.95
CA PRO A 137 -20.84 -13.08 -4.07
C PRO A 137 -20.94 -11.69 -3.41
N ALA A 138 -22.14 -11.16 -3.18
CA ALA A 138 -22.30 -9.88 -2.47
C ALA A 138 -21.79 -9.93 -1.02
N LEU A 139 -21.73 -11.12 -0.41
CA LEU A 139 -21.18 -11.31 0.95
C LEU A 139 -19.67 -11.07 0.99
N LEU A 140 -18.98 -11.15 -0.16
CA LEU A 140 -17.54 -10.89 -0.28
C LEU A 140 -17.21 -9.39 -0.30
N ALA A 141 -18.19 -8.51 -0.52
CA ALA A 141 -18.01 -7.05 -0.55
C ALA A 141 -17.79 -6.41 0.84
N ARG A 142 -17.47 -7.22 1.86
CA ARG A 142 -17.26 -6.79 3.24
C ARG A 142 -15.81 -6.42 3.53
N SER A 143 -15.59 -5.81 4.69
CA SER A 143 -14.24 -5.65 5.23
C SER A 143 -13.55 -7.01 5.34
N GLU A 144 -12.24 -7.05 5.10
CA GLU A 144 -11.49 -8.31 5.05
C GLU A 144 -11.68 -9.16 6.31
N ARG A 145 -11.54 -8.55 7.49
CA ARG A 145 -11.74 -9.23 8.78
C ARG A 145 -13.12 -9.88 8.90
N CYS A 146 -14.19 -9.18 8.53
CA CYS A 146 -15.55 -9.70 8.61
C CYS A 146 -15.81 -10.77 7.54
N LYS A 147 -15.19 -10.61 6.36
CA LYS A 147 -15.26 -11.59 5.27
C LYS A 147 -14.58 -12.91 5.67
N TYR A 148 -13.40 -12.85 6.28
CA TYR A 148 -12.69 -14.04 6.77
C TYR A 148 -13.41 -14.70 7.94
N ALA A 149 -13.91 -13.91 8.88
CA ALA A 149 -14.74 -14.43 9.98
C ALA A 149 -15.99 -15.14 9.44
N LEU A 150 -16.69 -14.55 8.47
CA LEU A 150 -17.87 -15.17 7.86
C LEU A 150 -17.51 -16.50 7.19
N ALA A 151 -16.45 -16.52 6.39
CA ALA A 151 -15.99 -17.71 5.69
C ALA A 151 -15.67 -18.85 6.66
N TYR A 152 -14.93 -18.54 7.73
CA TYR A 152 -14.61 -19.49 8.80
C TYR A 152 -15.87 -20.04 9.48
N MET A 153 -16.78 -19.15 9.89
CA MET A 153 -18.03 -19.55 10.55
C MET A 153 -18.87 -20.46 9.66
N VAL A 154 -19.00 -20.14 8.37
CA VAL A 154 -19.75 -20.96 7.41
C VAL A 154 -19.14 -22.36 7.31
N VAL A 155 -17.83 -22.47 7.08
CA VAL A 155 -17.18 -23.78 6.94
C VAL A 155 -17.31 -24.61 8.20
N LYS A 156 -17.02 -24.04 9.38
CA LYS A 156 -17.15 -24.79 10.64
C LYS A 156 -18.58 -25.25 10.89
N THR A 157 -19.58 -24.43 10.56
CA THR A 157 -20.97 -24.85 10.69
C THR A 157 -21.37 -25.95 9.71
N VAL A 158 -20.77 -25.99 8.51
CA VAL A 158 -21.02 -27.04 7.52
C VAL A 158 -20.34 -28.34 7.95
N GLU A 159 -19.06 -28.29 8.33
CA GLU A 159 -18.25 -29.46 8.71
C GLU A 159 -18.68 -30.08 10.05
N THR A 160 -18.89 -29.26 11.09
CA THR A 160 -19.15 -29.77 12.45
C THR A 160 -20.62 -29.74 12.84
N GLY A 161 -21.47 -29.06 12.06
CA GLY A 161 -22.86 -28.80 12.41
C GLY A 161 -23.05 -27.81 13.56
N LYS A 162 -21.97 -27.31 14.17
CA LYS A 162 -21.98 -26.36 15.29
C LYS A 162 -21.28 -25.06 14.89
N MET A 163 -21.72 -23.96 15.50
CA MET A 163 -21.12 -22.66 15.27
C MET A 163 -19.89 -22.51 16.18
N PRO A 164 -18.76 -21.95 15.69
CA PRO A 164 -17.59 -21.70 16.52
C PRO A 164 -17.90 -20.74 17.66
N SER A 165 -17.06 -20.75 18.69
CA SER A 165 -17.24 -19.91 19.87
C SER A 165 -17.18 -18.43 19.51
N GLU A 166 -18.03 -17.62 20.14
CA GLU A 166 -18.04 -16.17 19.94
C GLU A 166 -16.70 -15.54 20.29
N GLU A 167 -16.11 -15.96 21.42
CA GLU A 167 -14.81 -15.48 21.89
C GLU A 167 -13.69 -15.82 20.92
N GLU A 168 -13.71 -17.01 20.35
CA GLU A 168 -12.77 -17.47 19.34
C GLU A 168 -12.85 -16.57 18.10
N VAL A 169 -14.05 -16.35 17.55
CA VAL A 169 -14.20 -15.54 16.33
C VAL A 169 -13.83 -14.08 16.57
N ILE A 170 -14.23 -13.50 17.70
CA ILE A 170 -13.93 -12.11 18.05
C ILE A 170 -12.42 -11.91 18.22
N SER A 171 -11.76 -12.80 18.97
CA SER A 171 -10.33 -12.70 19.26
C SER A 171 -9.47 -12.98 18.03
N VAL A 172 -9.74 -14.06 17.31
CA VAL A 172 -8.94 -14.49 16.17
C VAL A 172 -9.07 -13.51 15.01
N PHE A 173 -10.30 -13.14 14.65
CA PHE A 173 -10.54 -12.28 13.48
C PHE A 173 -10.58 -10.79 13.82
N ASN A 174 -10.38 -10.42 15.09
CA ASN A 174 -10.39 -9.04 15.57
C ASN A 174 -11.66 -8.28 15.13
N VAL A 175 -12.81 -8.88 15.41
CA VAL A 175 -14.14 -8.40 15.01
C VAL A 175 -14.90 -7.91 16.23
N SER A 176 -15.63 -6.79 16.12
CA SER A 176 -16.48 -6.31 17.23
C SER A 176 -17.65 -7.26 17.48
N GLU A 177 -18.13 -7.32 18.71
CA GLU A 177 -19.30 -8.12 19.10
C GLU A 177 -20.54 -7.81 18.23
N THR A 178 -20.79 -6.53 17.97
CA THR A 178 -21.88 -6.09 17.07
C THR A 178 -21.73 -6.61 15.65
N SER A 179 -20.50 -6.70 15.15
CA SER A 179 -20.21 -7.26 13.84
C SER A 179 -20.39 -8.78 13.86
N TYR A 180 -19.96 -9.45 14.93
CA TYR A 180 -20.18 -10.89 15.13
C TYR A 180 -21.67 -11.24 15.12
N ARG A 181 -22.51 -10.54 15.88
CA ARG A 181 -23.97 -10.75 15.89
C ARG A 181 -24.59 -10.64 14.49
N ARG A 182 -24.13 -9.68 13.67
CA ARG A 182 -24.55 -9.53 12.27
C ARG A 182 -24.04 -10.65 11.37
N LEU A 183 -22.85 -11.18 11.61
CA LEU A 183 -22.31 -12.32 10.86
C LEU A 183 -23.07 -13.59 11.21
N ARG A 184 -23.36 -13.80 12.49
CA ARG A 184 -24.17 -14.91 13.00
C ARG A 184 -25.54 -14.97 12.36
N SER A 185 -26.28 -13.86 12.30
CA SER A 185 -27.60 -13.85 11.66
C SER A 185 -27.54 -14.24 10.18
N ILE A 186 -26.46 -13.88 9.50
CA ILE A 186 -26.25 -14.24 8.10
C ILE A 186 -25.94 -15.72 7.97
N VAL A 187 -25.08 -16.29 8.81
CA VAL A 187 -24.79 -17.72 8.78
C VAL A 187 -26.07 -18.53 8.98
N VAL A 188 -26.91 -18.14 9.95
CA VAL A 188 -28.23 -18.78 10.18
C VAL A 188 -29.12 -18.69 8.93
N ASN A 189 -29.16 -17.53 8.26
CA ASN A 189 -29.94 -17.37 7.03
C ASN A 189 -29.37 -18.15 5.84
N ILE A 190 -28.06 -18.39 5.81
CA ILE A 190 -27.40 -19.16 4.74
C ILE A 190 -27.54 -20.67 5.00
N GLN A 191 -27.65 -21.12 6.25
CA GLN A 191 -27.83 -22.54 6.57
C GLN A 191 -29.07 -23.17 5.94
N SER A 192 -30.12 -22.38 5.67
CA SER A 192 -31.31 -22.83 4.96
C SER A 192 -31.15 -22.85 3.42
N HIS A 193 -30.00 -22.42 2.90
CA HIS A 193 -29.77 -22.33 1.46
C HIS A 193 -29.38 -23.69 0.86
N PRO A 194 -30.05 -24.14 -0.23
CA PRO A 194 -29.87 -25.48 -0.81
C PRO A 194 -28.42 -25.77 -1.28
N ALA A 195 -27.68 -24.74 -1.69
CA ALA A 195 -26.28 -24.88 -2.11
C ALA A 195 -25.32 -25.34 -0.99
N LEU A 196 -25.64 -25.11 0.30
CA LEU A 196 -24.82 -25.63 1.40
C LEU A 196 -25.13 -27.11 1.72
N ILE A 197 -26.32 -27.60 1.35
CA ILE A 197 -26.72 -28.99 1.57
C ILE A 197 -25.92 -29.93 0.68
N GLN A 198 -25.58 -29.49 -0.54
CA GLN A 198 -24.76 -30.28 -1.48
C GLN A 198 -23.32 -30.50 -0.97
N PHE A 199 -22.76 -29.53 -0.25
CA PHE A 199 -21.42 -29.62 0.36
C PHE A 199 -21.36 -30.47 1.63
N LYS A 200 -22.51 -30.77 2.27
CA LYS A 200 -22.56 -31.70 3.40
C LYS A 200 -22.43 -33.18 2.99
N ASN A 201 -22.65 -33.48 1.71
CA ASN A 201 -22.74 -34.84 1.18
C ASN A 201 -21.51 -35.27 0.36
N THR A 202 -20.46 -34.43 0.36
CA THR A 202 -19.15 -34.69 -0.25
C THR A 202 -18.08 -34.65 0.82
#